data_AF-A0A552U8I4-F1
#
_entry.id   AF-A0A552U8I4-F1
#
_cell.length_a   1.000
_cell.length_b   1.000
_cell.length_c   1.000
_cell.angle_alpha   90.00
_cell.angle_beta   90.00
_cell.angle_gamma   90.00
#
_symmetry.space_group_name_H-M   'P 1'
#
loop_
_entity.id
_entity.type
_entity.pdbx_description
1 polymer ?
#
loop_
_entity_poly.entity_id
_entity_poly.type
_entity_poly.pdbx_seq_one_letter_code
_entity_poly.pdbx_strand_id
1 'polypeptide(L)'
;MTDVMERPGTSARDRGRARVFSGHESFAVRYGWLPKVYEAVMHDPEIFVDDERAILMLGLGKNMVRSIRFWGDAFGVTRTEGRVVRPTGFGRRLLDPDLGADPFLEDIGSLWRLHWQITVHGGLGAWTAAFLSVTDAEVARRRLLELITASSMETRGGVNAGTAAAHLDMLIKTYDASADRSAAVLEDTLGSPFQELDLLRTATPGGVPTIRLNRGCKGGLDWRTLAFALADHWRGTAPGSSALTMRSIMLDRVSPGSVYRLDEATMHGLLERICDHSDRLALRGDGIGGLELVSTKAEGPEELERLAW
;
A
#
# COMPACT_ATOMS: atom_id res chain seq x y z
N MET A 1 19.62 -31.54 -8.90
CA MET A 1 18.73 -31.92 -7.78
C MET A 1 19.29 -31.32 -6.50
N THR A 2 19.14 -30.01 -6.36
CA THR A 2 19.11 -29.25 -5.10
C THR A 2 18.64 -27.87 -5.50
N ASP A 3 17.34 -27.68 -5.34
CA ASP A 3 16.64 -26.42 -5.52
C ASP A 3 17.09 -25.47 -4.41
N VAL A 4 17.79 -24.40 -4.79
CA VAL A 4 18.15 -23.33 -3.86
C VAL A 4 16.93 -22.43 -3.79
N MET A 5 16.04 -22.73 -2.84
CA MET A 5 15.01 -21.79 -2.40
C MET A 5 15.69 -20.47 -2.02
N GLU A 6 15.63 -19.49 -2.91
CA GLU A 6 15.91 -18.10 -2.56
C GLU A 6 14.96 -17.70 -1.43
N ARG A 7 15.54 -17.42 -0.26
CA ARG A 7 14.79 -16.84 0.86
C ARG A 7 14.23 -15.49 0.39
N PRO A 8 12.94 -15.19 0.61
CA PRO A 8 12.38 -13.89 0.29
C PRO A 8 12.96 -12.84 1.25
N GLY A 9 14.09 -12.26 0.85
CA GLY A 9 14.69 -11.13 1.54
C GLY A 9 13.97 -9.84 1.15
N THR A 10 12.82 -9.56 1.74
CA THR A 10 12.39 -8.17 1.92
C THR A 10 13.39 -7.53 2.87
N SER A 11 14.45 -6.94 2.31
CA SER A 11 15.49 -6.30 3.11
C SER A 11 14.84 -5.16 3.92
N ALA A 12 15.08 -5.13 5.23
CA ALA A 12 14.64 -4.09 6.14
C ALA A 12 15.12 -2.65 5.77
N ARG A 13 15.89 -2.50 4.67
CA ARG A 13 16.40 -1.23 4.16
C ARG A 13 15.39 -0.44 3.31
N ASP A 14 14.23 -0.98 2.97
CA ASP A 14 13.28 -0.32 2.05
C ASP A 14 12.27 0.63 2.74
N ARG A 15 12.23 0.67 4.08
CA ARG A 15 11.41 1.64 4.84
C ARG A 15 11.89 3.10 4.73
N GLY A 16 12.88 3.37 3.86
CA GLY A 16 13.53 4.66 3.66
C GLY A 16 13.59 5.10 2.20
N ARG A 17 12.62 4.68 1.36
CA ARG A 17 12.53 5.18 -0.01
C ARG A 17 12.38 6.72 0.00
N ALA A 18 13.17 7.40 -0.81
CA ALA A 18 13.09 8.86 -0.95
C ALA A 18 11.66 9.26 -1.33
N ARG A 19 11.13 10.33 -0.73
CA ARG A 19 9.75 10.75 -0.96
C ARG A 19 9.54 11.13 -2.44
N VAL A 20 8.46 10.64 -3.03
CA VAL A 20 8.05 10.92 -4.41
C VAL A 20 6.72 11.67 -4.43
N PHE A 21 6.60 12.63 -5.34
CA PHE A 21 5.46 13.54 -5.45
C PHE A 21 4.92 13.67 -6.90
N SER A 22 5.52 12.96 -7.84
CA SER A 22 5.19 13.02 -9.27
C SER A 22 5.54 11.69 -9.96
N GLY A 23 5.18 11.54 -11.24
CA GLY A 23 5.40 10.31 -12.02
C GLY A 23 4.12 9.56 -12.39
N HIS A 24 3.02 9.83 -11.69
CA HIS A 24 1.69 9.29 -12.01
C HIS A 24 1.05 9.90 -13.27
N GLU A 25 1.64 10.95 -13.86
CA GLU A 25 1.16 11.62 -15.09
C GLU A 25 -0.33 12.02 -15.04
N SER A 26 -0.81 12.39 -13.85
CA SER A 26 -2.23 12.71 -13.58
C SER A 26 -3.24 11.58 -13.82
N PHE A 27 -2.79 10.33 -13.92
CA PHE A 27 -3.64 9.13 -13.98
C PHE A 27 -3.59 8.34 -12.66
N ALA A 28 -4.76 8.07 -12.08
CA ALA A 28 -4.88 7.10 -11.01
C ALA A 28 -4.65 5.69 -11.55
N VAL A 29 -4.19 4.78 -10.69
CA VAL A 29 -4.11 3.36 -11.04
C VAL A 29 -5.50 2.84 -11.37
N ARG A 30 -5.62 2.00 -12.39
CA ARG A 30 -6.91 1.45 -12.86
C ARG A 30 -6.94 -0.06 -12.71
N TYR A 31 -8.13 -0.63 -12.80
CA TYR A 31 -8.27 -2.10 -12.89
C TYR A 31 -7.43 -2.67 -14.02
N GLY A 32 -6.84 -3.83 -13.76
CA GLY A 32 -5.98 -4.55 -14.72
C GLY A 32 -4.61 -3.91 -14.97
N TRP A 33 -4.31 -2.70 -14.50
CA TRP A 33 -3.00 -2.08 -14.72
C TRP A 33 -1.87 -2.83 -14.04
N LEU A 34 -2.04 -3.22 -12.77
CA LEU A 34 -0.98 -3.93 -12.03
C LEU A 34 -0.70 -5.33 -12.60
N PRO A 35 -1.72 -6.18 -12.89
CA PRO A 35 -1.49 -7.44 -13.62
C PRO A 35 -0.85 -7.22 -14.99
N LYS A 36 -1.34 -6.25 -15.77
CA LYS A 36 -0.81 -5.95 -17.10
C LYS A 36 0.67 -5.58 -17.07
N VAL A 37 1.10 -4.69 -16.17
CA VAL A 37 2.51 -4.31 -16.10
C VAL A 37 3.38 -5.43 -15.57
N TYR A 38 2.89 -6.22 -14.61
CA TYR A 38 3.59 -7.41 -14.12
C TYR A 38 3.88 -8.39 -15.27
N GLU A 39 2.85 -8.75 -16.03
CA GLU A 39 2.95 -9.68 -17.16
C GLU A 39 3.88 -9.13 -18.25
N ALA A 40 3.75 -7.85 -18.59
CA ALA A 40 4.57 -7.22 -19.61
C ALA A 40 6.06 -7.25 -19.27
N VAL A 41 6.44 -6.96 -18.02
CA VAL A 41 7.85 -6.97 -17.59
C VAL A 41 8.40 -8.37 -17.33
N MET A 42 7.54 -9.35 -17.06
CA MET A 42 7.91 -10.76 -17.01
C MET A 42 8.40 -11.24 -18.38
N HIS A 43 7.73 -10.84 -19.45
CA HIS A 43 8.06 -11.23 -20.82
C HIS A 43 9.19 -10.40 -21.42
N ASP A 44 9.20 -9.08 -21.20
CA ASP A 44 10.25 -8.17 -21.68
C ASP A 44 10.68 -7.20 -20.57
N PRO A 45 11.77 -7.51 -19.84
CA PRO A 45 12.31 -6.62 -18.82
C PRO A 45 12.77 -5.25 -19.36
N GLU A 46 12.98 -5.11 -20.66
CA GLU A 46 13.39 -3.87 -21.33
C GLU A 46 12.22 -3.16 -22.01
N ILE A 47 10.97 -3.57 -21.79
CA ILE A 47 9.79 -3.01 -22.46
C ILE A 47 9.73 -1.47 -22.38
N PHE A 48 10.18 -0.88 -21.28
CA PHE A 48 10.17 0.57 -21.05
C PHE A 48 11.43 1.32 -21.52
N VAL A 49 12.34 0.65 -22.23
CA VAL A 49 13.51 1.29 -22.85
C VAL A 49 13.09 2.08 -24.10
N ASP A 50 12.04 1.62 -24.78
CA ASP A 50 11.50 2.22 -25.99
C ASP A 50 10.00 2.54 -25.78
N ASP A 51 9.67 3.84 -25.79
CA ASP A 51 8.31 4.33 -25.60
C ASP A 51 7.35 3.76 -26.67
N GLU A 52 7.77 3.61 -27.93
CA GLU A 52 6.91 3.10 -29.02
C GLU A 52 6.56 1.63 -28.81
N ARG A 53 7.55 0.83 -28.41
CA ARG A 53 7.34 -0.57 -28.04
C ARG A 53 6.39 -0.70 -26.87
N ALA A 54 6.61 0.06 -25.80
CA ALA A 54 5.76 0.01 -24.62
C ALA A 54 4.30 0.40 -24.93
N ILE A 55 4.09 1.41 -25.78
CA ILE A 55 2.76 1.83 -26.24
C ILE A 55 2.07 0.69 -26.99
N LEU A 56 2.76 0.07 -27.94
CA LEU A 56 2.22 -1.03 -28.75
C LEU A 56 1.87 -2.24 -27.88
N MET A 57 2.80 -2.68 -27.03
CA MET A 57 2.65 -3.90 -26.24
C MET A 57 1.63 -3.76 -25.11
N LEU A 58 1.57 -2.61 -24.44
CA LEU A 58 0.61 -2.38 -23.35
C LEU A 58 -0.78 -1.96 -23.87
N GLY A 59 -0.84 -1.50 -25.13
CA GLY A 59 -2.04 -0.92 -25.72
C GLY A 59 -2.48 0.36 -25.00
N LEU A 60 -1.51 1.17 -24.56
CA LEU A 60 -1.75 2.38 -23.74
C LEU A 60 -1.09 3.60 -24.38
N GLY A 61 -1.70 4.77 -24.22
CA GLY A 61 -1.08 6.03 -24.64
C GLY A 61 0.19 6.35 -23.86
N LYS A 62 1.08 7.17 -24.44
CA LYS A 62 2.41 7.51 -23.88
C LYS A 62 2.41 7.90 -22.39
N ASN A 63 1.48 8.75 -21.97
CA ASN A 63 1.41 9.19 -20.56
C ASN A 63 0.87 8.08 -19.64
N MET A 64 -0.04 7.24 -20.13
CA MET A 64 -0.52 6.06 -19.39
C MET A 64 0.58 5.01 -19.23
N VAL A 65 1.44 4.81 -20.25
CA VAL A 65 2.64 3.94 -20.17
C VAL A 65 3.60 4.40 -19.06
N ARG A 66 3.83 5.71 -18.94
CA ARG A 66 4.64 6.26 -17.84
C ARG A 66 3.98 6.07 -16.48
N SER A 67 2.67 6.31 -16.42
CA SER A 67 1.88 6.16 -15.19
C SER A 67 1.82 4.71 -14.70
N ILE A 68 1.56 3.75 -15.59
CA ILE A 68 1.50 2.32 -15.23
C ILE A 68 2.85 1.79 -14.75
N ARG A 69 3.96 2.25 -15.37
CA ARG A 69 5.32 1.96 -14.89
C ARG A 69 5.53 2.50 -13.48
N PHE A 70 5.13 3.76 -13.25
CA PHE A 70 5.22 4.39 -11.94
C PHE A 70 4.41 3.62 -10.89
N TRP A 71 3.16 3.25 -11.20
CA TRP A 71 2.30 2.52 -10.25
C TRP A 71 2.83 1.13 -9.94
N GLY A 72 3.29 0.36 -10.95
CA GLY A 72 3.90 -0.95 -10.71
C GLY A 72 5.04 -0.88 -9.71
N ASP A 73 5.87 0.15 -9.80
CA ASP A 73 7.00 0.38 -8.91
C ASP A 73 6.58 0.95 -7.53
N ALA A 74 5.61 1.88 -7.48
CA ALA A 74 5.10 2.46 -6.24
C ALA A 74 4.31 1.45 -5.37
N PHE A 75 3.57 0.54 -5.99
CA PHE A 75 2.90 -0.57 -5.30
C PHE A 75 3.85 -1.74 -4.97
N GLY A 76 5.12 -1.65 -5.37
CA GLY A 76 6.11 -2.69 -5.12
C GLY A 76 5.87 -3.98 -5.91
N VAL A 77 5.04 -3.95 -6.95
CA VAL A 77 4.79 -5.10 -7.85
C VAL A 77 5.99 -5.33 -8.77
N THR A 78 6.55 -4.24 -9.28
CA THR A 78 7.77 -4.23 -10.09
C THR A 78 8.84 -3.36 -9.44
N ARG A 79 10.07 -3.45 -9.93
CA ARG A 79 11.18 -2.60 -9.52
C ARG A 79 12.01 -2.22 -10.73
N THR A 80 12.34 -0.94 -10.84
CA THR A 80 13.28 -0.45 -11.85
C THR A 80 14.73 -0.67 -11.37
N GLU A 81 15.52 -1.40 -12.15
CA GLU A 81 16.94 -1.67 -11.92
C GLU A 81 17.76 -1.16 -13.11
N GLY A 82 18.22 0.09 -13.05
CA GLY A 82 18.88 0.74 -14.18
C GLY A 82 17.92 0.93 -15.35
N ARG A 83 18.16 0.23 -16.46
CA ARG A 83 17.30 0.29 -17.67
C ARG A 83 16.18 -0.75 -17.68
N VAL A 84 16.32 -1.82 -16.90
CA VAL A 84 15.34 -2.91 -16.87
C VAL A 84 14.32 -2.69 -15.77
N VAL A 85 13.13 -3.27 -15.95
CA VAL A 85 12.10 -3.38 -14.93
C VAL A 85 11.84 -4.87 -14.71
N ARG A 86 11.79 -5.29 -13.45
CA ARG A 86 11.56 -6.68 -13.09
C ARG A 86 10.44 -6.81 -12.06
N PRO A 87 9.71 -7.92 -12.02
CA PRO A 87 8.79 -8.18 -10.92
C PRO A 87 9.54 -8.40 -9.61
N THR A 88 8.96 -7.90 -8.52
CA THR A 88 9.48 -8.14 -7.17
C THR A 88 9.02 -9.49 -6.62
N GLY A 89 9.58 -9.92 -5.49
CA GLY A 89 9.07 -11.09 -4.77
C GLY A 89 7.62 -10.94 -4.31
N PHE A 90 7.17 -9.72 -3.98
CA PHE A 90 5.76 -9.43 -3.68
C PHE A 90 4.89 -9.53 -4.93
N GLY A 91 5.33 -8.92 -6.04
CA GLY A 91 4.64 -8.99 -7.32
C GLY A 91 4.44 -10.43 -7.79
N ARG A 92 5.46 -11.28 -7.66
CA ARG A 92 5.37 -12.72 -8.00
C ARG A 92 4.37 -13.46 -7.11
N ARG A 93 4.45 -13.29 -5.78
CA ARG A 93 3.52 -13.97 -4.86
C ARG A 93 2.07 -13.57 -5.08
N LEU A 94 1.83 -12.34 -5.51
CA LEU A 94 0.48 -11.84 -5.72
C LEU A 94 -0.06 -12.14 -7.13
N LEU A 95 0.71 -11.81 -8.17
CA LEU A 95 0.22 -11.66 -9.54
C LEU A 95 0.72 -12.69 -10.55
N ASP A 96 1.57 -13.63 -10.14
CA ASP A 96 2.04 -14.66 -11.06
C ASP A 96 0.86 -15.45 -11.68
N PRO A 97 0.78 -15.62 -13.00
CA PRO A 97 -0.38 -16.26 -13.64
C PRO A 97 -0.66 -17.68 -13.18
N ASP A 98 0.39 -18.43 -12.80
CA ASP A 98 0.28 -19.84 -12.46
C ASP A 98 0.29 -20.06 -10.94
N LEU A 99 1.07 -19.26 -10.20
CA LEU A 99 1.34 -19.46 -8.77
C LEU A 99 0.91 -18.28 -7.88
N GLY A 100 0.43 -17.19 -8.47
CA GLY A 100 0.02 -15.99 -7.75
C GLY A 100 -1.24 -16.24 -6.93
N ALA A 101 -1.30 -15.63 -5.75
CA ALA A 101 -2.47 -15.73 -4.88
C ALA A 101 -3.72 -15.09 -5.48
N ASP A 102 -3.56 -14.05 -6.30
CA ASP A 102 -4.66 -13.33 -6.95
C ASP A 102 -4.18 -12.66 -8.26
N PRO A 103 -3.98 -13.44 -9.34
CA PRO A 103 -3.38 -12.97 -10.59
C PRO A 103 -4.12 -11.81 -11.27
N PHE A 104 -5.42 -11.67 -10.98
CA PHE A 104 -6.30 -10.70 -11.63
C PHE A 104 -6.75 -9.56 -10.71
N LEU A 105 -6.33 -9.54 -9.44
CA LEU A 105 -6.76 -8.59 -8.40
C LEU A 105 -8.27 -8.57 -8.19
N GLU A 106 -8.87 -9.75 -8.07
CA GLU A 106 -10.30 -9.94 -7.82
C GLU A 106 -10.63 -9.96 -6.31
N ASP A 107 -9.65 -10.24 -5.45
CA ASP A 107 -9.81 -10.22 -4.01
C ASP A 107 -9.52 -8.81 -3.43
N ILE A 108 -10.49 -8.27 -2.71
CA ILE A 108 -10.35 -7.03 -1.94
C ILE A 108 -9.22 -7.10 -0.90
N GLY A 109 -8.91 -8.29 -0.37
CA GLY A 109 -7.74 -8.52 0.48
C GLY A 109 -6.42 -8.17 -0.22
N SER A 110 -6.30 -8.46 -1.51
CA SER A 110 -5.14 -8.08 -2.33
C SER A 110 -4.99 -6.56 -2.43
N LEU A 111 -6.10 -5.84 -2.56
CA LEU A 111 -6.11 -4.37 -2.56
C LEU A 111 -5.65 -3.80 -1.21
N TRP A 112 -6.05 -4.41 -0.09
CA TRP A 112 -5.55 -4.06 1.24
C TRP A 112 -4.03 -4.31 1.40
N ARG A 113 -3.49 -5.40 0.85
CA ARG A 113 -2.04 -5.66 0.83
C ARG A 113 -1.30 -4.63 -0.02
N LEU A 114 -1.85 -4.29 -1.19
CA LEU A 114 -1.29 -3.24 -2.05
C LEU A 114 -1.35 -1.85 -1.39
N HIS A 115 -2.43 -1.55 -0.65
CA HIS A 115 -2.54 -0.32 0.14
C HIS A 115 -1.45 -0.22 1.21
N TRP A 116 -1.13 -1.33 1.87
CA TRP A 116 0.02 -1.40 2.77
C TRP A 116 1.33 -1.11 2.03
N GLN A 117 1.57 -1.77 0.89
CA GLN A 117 2.79 -1.59 0.11
C GLN A 117 3.02 -0.14 -0.33
N ILE A 118 2.02 0.50 -0.96
CA ILE A 118 2.16 1.89 -1.42
C ILE A 118 2.34 2.89 -0.28
N THR A 119 1.71 2.64 0.88
CA THR A 119 1.76 3.55 2.03
C THR A 119 3.06 3.42 2.80
N VAL A 120 3.55 2.18 2.99
CA VAL A 120 4.72 1.88 3.82
C VAL A 120 6.02 1.91 3.02
N HIS A 121 6.01 1.39 1.80
CA HIS A 121 7.21 1.20 0.97
C HIS A 121 7.24 2.07 -0.29
N GLY A 122 6.07 2.55 -0.75
CA GLY A 122 5.94 3.35 -1.97
C GLY A 122 6.56 4.75 -1.87
N GLY A 123 6.75 5.28 -0.66
CA GLY A 123 7.38 6.59 -0.44
C GLY A 123 6.58 7.78 -0.99
N LEU A 124 5.28 7.63 -1.25
CA LEU A 124 4.46 8.69 -1.82
C LEU A 124 4.08 9.73 -0.78
N GLY A 125 4.44 11.00 -1.03
CA GLY A 125 4.26 12.08 -0.06
C GLY A 125 2.81 12.27 0.39
N ALA A 126 1.85 12.16 -0.53
CA ALA A 126 0.42 12.29 -0.20
C ALA A 126 -0.09 11.10 0.63
N TRP A 127 0.35 9.87 0.35
CA TRP A 127 -0.04 8.69 1.13
C TRP A 127 0.55 8.74 2.53
N THR A 128 1.84 9.08 2.64
CA THR A 128 2.48 9.26 3.96
C THR A 128 1.77 10.36 4.76
N ALA A 129 1.47 11.51 4.15
CA ALA A 129 0.76 12.58 4.84
C ALA A 129 -0.62 12.13 5.31
N ALA A 130 -1.39 11.48 4.43
CA ALA A 130 -2.77 11.10 4.72
C ALA A 130 -2.90 9.92 5.69
N PHE A 131 -2.05 8.90 5.61
CA PHE A 131 -2.20 7.65 6.36
C PHE A 131 -1.22 7.50 7.53
N LEU A 132 -0.07 8.20 7.51
CA LEU A 132 0.97 8.07 8.55
C LEU A 132 1.14 9.35 9.40
N SER A 133 0.76 10.53 8.87
CA SER A 133 0.90 11.79 9.61
C SER A 133 -0.41 12.30 10.22
N VAL A 134 -1.55 12.08 9.58
CA VAL A 134 -2.86 12.51 10.11
C VAL A 134 -3.37 11.49 11.13
N THR A 135 -3.68 11.97 12.34
CA THR A 135 -4.24 11.16 13.43
C THR A 135 -5.70 11.46 13.74
N ASP A 136 -6.32 12.40 13.03
CA ASP A 136 -7.74 12.71 13.14
C ASP A 136 -8.56 11.91 12.12
N ALA A 137 -9.88 11.78 12.36
CA ALA A 137 -10.79 11.15 11.39
C ALA A 137 -11.13 12.09 10.22
N GLU A 138 -10.98 13.39 10.43
CA GLU A 138 -11.24 14.41 9.41
C GLU A 138 -10.08 15.42 9.39
N VAL A 139 -9.70 15.85 8.18
CA VAL A 139 -8.66 16.86 7.98
C VAL A 139 -9.07 17.80 6.86
N ALA A 140 -8.93 19.10 7.09
CA ALA A 140 -9.18 20.10 6.05
C ALA A 140 -8.22 19.89 4.87
N ARG A 141 -8.73 19.99 3.63
CA ARG A 141 -7.90 19.80 2.41
C ARG A 141 -6.66 20.67 2.40
N ARG A 142 -6.79 21.93 2.84
CA ARG A 142 -5.67 22.86 2.99
C ARG A 142 -4.60 22.33 3.95
N ARG A 143 -5.01 21.78 5.10
CA ARG A 143 -4.07 21.24 6.09
C ARG A 143 -3.32 20.03 5.55
N LEU A 144 -4.00 19.14 4.83
CA LEU A 144 -3.34 17.99 4.20
C LEU A 144 -2.34 18.45 3.12
N LEU A 145 -2.69 19.46 2.32
CA LEU A 145 -1.78 20.06 1.34
C LEU A 145 -0.53 20.67 2.00
N GLU A 146 -0.67 21.34 3.15
CA GLU A 146 0.46 21.87 3.93
C GLU A 146 1.39 20.74 4.39
N LEU A 147 0.83 19.62 4.88
CA LEU A 147 1.63 18.45 5.31
C LEU A 147 2.42 17.84 4.13
N ILE A 148 1.78 17.71 2.97
CA ILE A 148 2.43 17.23 1.74
C ILE A 148 3.57 18.19 1.35
N THR A 149 3.28 19.49 1.32
CA THR A 149 4.26 20.51 0.94
C THR A 149 5.46 20.52 1.90
N ALA A 150 5.21 20.51 3.22
CA ALA A 150 6.26 20.44 4.23
C ALA A 150 7.12 19.18 4.07
N SER A 151 6.49 18.03 3.84
CA SER A 151 7.23 16.79 3.62
C SER A 151 8.10 16.78 2.37
N SER A 152 7.73 17.57 1.35
CA SER A 152 8.54 17.68 0.13
C SER A 152 9.84 18.43 0.37
N MET A 153 9.91 19.34 1.35
CA MET A 153 11.11 20.11 1.67
C MET A 153 12.25 19.23 2.21
N GLU A 154 11.93 18.02 2.67
CA GLU A 154 12.90 17.00 3.06
C GLU A 154 13.60 16.38 1.82
N THR A 155 13.08 16.60 0.62
CA THR A 155 13.70 16.18 -0.65
C THR A 155 14.53 17.31 -1.26
N ARG A 156 15.56 16.96 -2.04
CA ARG A 156 16.40 17.95 -2.75
C ARG A 156 15.54 18.77 -3.72
N GLY A 157 15.32 20.05 -3.38
CA GLY A 157 14.64 21.03 -4.23
C GLY A 157 13.18 21.29 -3.88
N GLY A 158 12.56 20.49 -3.00
CA GLY A 158 11.12 20.60 -2.70
C GLY A 158 10.24 20.39 -3.94
N VAL A 159 8.92 20.49 -3.77
CA VAL A 159 8.00 20.61 -4.92
C VAL A 159 7.20 21.90 -4.86
N ASN A 160 6.83 22.43 -6.03
CA ASN A 160 5.97 23.59 -6.09
C ASN A 160 4.54 23.25 -5.62
N ALA A 161 3.77 24.29 -5.26
CA ALA A 161 2.41 24.13 -4.75
C ALA A 161 1.48 23.39 -5.74
N GLY A 162 1.66 23.60 -7.05
CA GLY A 162 0.88 22.91 -8.09
C GLY A 162 1.14 21.39 -8.11
N THR A 163 2.39 20.98 -7.92
CA THR A 163 2.78 19.55 -7.87
C THR A 163 2.23 18.90 -6.60
N ALA A 164 2.35 19.56 -5.45
CA ALA A 164 1.76 19.07 -4.20
C ALA A 164 0.24 18.95 -4.30
N ALA A 165 -0.43 19.92 -4.93
CA ALA A 165 -1.88 19.88 -5.17
C ALA A 165 -2.27 18.74 -6.12
N ALA A 166 -1.57 18.58 -7.24
CA ALA A 166 -1.82 17.49 -8.18
C ALA A 166 -1.60 16.11 -7.53
N HIS A 167 -0.62 15.99 -6.65
CA HIS A 167 -0.35 14.76 -5.90
C HIS A 167 -1.45 14.46 -4.86
N LEU A 168 -1.97 15.49 -4.18
CA LEU A 168 -3.15 15.36 -3.32
C LEU A 168 -4.41 14.96 -4.10
N ASP A 169 -4.64 15.56 -5.27
CA ASP A 169 -5.77 15.20 -6.13
C ASP A 169 -5.65 13.74 -6.60
N MET A 170 -4.42 13.27 -6.85
CA MET A 170 -4.17 11.88 -7.20
C MET A 170 -4.53 10.91 -6.07
N LEU A 171 -4.16 11.24 -4.83
CA LEU A 171 -4.59 10.49 -3.64
C LEU A 171 -6.13 10.42 -3.59
N ILE A 172 -6.81 11.55 -3.75
CA ILE A 172 -8.27 11.62 -3.68
C ILE A 172 -8.90 10.75 -4.77
N LYS A 173 -8.47 10.87 -6.03
CA LYS A 173 -8.99 10.04 -7.15
C LYS A 173 -8.75 8.55 -6.94
N THR A 174 -7.66 8.18 -6.27
CA THR A 174 -7.34 6.78 -6.01
C THR A 174 -8.32 6.12 -5.05
N TYR A 175 -8.86 6.85 -4.06
CA TYR A 175 -9.68 6.27 -2.98
C TYR A 175 -11.13 6.74 -2.93
N ASP A 176 -11.48 7.89 -3.51
CA ASP A 176 -12.83 8.41 -3.48
C ASP A 176 -13.50 8.40 -4.85
N ALA A 177 -14.38 7.41 -5.07
CA ALA A 177 -15.22 7.30 -6.26
C ALA A 177 -16.08 8.55 -6.55
N SER A 178 -16.35 9.40 -5.55
CA SER A 178 -17.09 10.65 -5.80
C SER A 178 -16.29 11.67 -6.59
N ALA A 179 -14.95 11.59 -6.56
CA ALA A 179 -14.06 12.48 -7.28
C ALA A 179 -14.09 12.27 -8.81
N ASP A 180 -14.54 11.11 -9.27
CA ASP A 180 -14.66 10.79 -10.70
C ASP A 180 -15.97 11.30 -11.33
N ARG A 181 -16.91 11.84 -10.52
CA ARG A 181 -18.23 12.30 -10.98
C ARG A 181 -18.25 13.70 -11.63
N SER A 182 -17.10 14.37 -11.76
CA SER A 182 -17.04 15.61 -12.56
C SER A 182 -17.07 15.28 -14.05
N ALA A 183 -18.18 15.67 -14.69
CA ALA A 183 -18.57 15.48 -16.08
C ALA A 183 -17.47 15.34 -17.16
N ALA A 184 -17.75 14.40 -18.09
CA ALA A 184 -17.21 14.26 -19.44
C ALA A 184 -15.83 13.58 -19.62
N VAL A 185 -15.78 12.24 -19.52
CA VAL A 185 -15.29 11.33 -20.60
C VAL A 185 -15.93 9.96 -20.36
N LEU A 186 -16.90 9.58 -21.20
CA LEU A 186 -17.65 8.31 -21.13
C LEU A 186 -16.86 7.11 -21.71
N GLU A 187 -15.57 7.29 -22.02
CA GLU A 187 -14.68 6.21 -22.50
C GLU A 187 -13.60 5.82 -21.47
N ASP A 188 -13.56 6.47 -20.30
CA ASP A 188 -12.51 6.32 -19.27
C ASP A 188 -13.04 5.75 -17.93
N THR A 189 -14.15 5.03 -17.99
CA THR A 189 -15.13 4.81 -16.90
C THR A 189 -14.79 3.71 -15.88
N LEU A 190 -13.52 3.30 -15.75
CA LEU A 190 -13.11 2.42 -14.66
C LEU A 190 -12.27 3.24 -13.68
N GLY A 191 -12.88 3.61 -12.55
CA GLY A 191 -12.20 4.24 -11.42
C GLY A 191 -11.09 3.36 -10.87
N SER A 192 -10.37 3.88 -9.88
CA SER A 192 -9.33 3.10 -9.21
C SER A 192 -9.92 1.95 -8.38
N PRO A 193 -9.34 0.73 -8.42
CA PRO A 193 -9.82 -0.39 -7.59
C PRO A 193 -9.78 -0.06 -6.10
N PHE A 194 -8.88 0.82 -5.67
CA PHE A 194 -8.74 1.24 -4.27
C PHE A 194 -9.93 2.05 -3.75
N GLN A 195 -10.86 2.46 -4.62
CA GLN A 195 -12.12 3.07 -4.21
C GLN A 195 -13.04 2.08 -3.48
N GLU A 196 -12.87 0.77 -3.70
CA GLU A 196 -13.58 -0.30 -2.97
C GLU A 196 -13.21 -0.35 -1.47
N LEU A 197 -12.01 0.12 -1.11
CA LEU A 197 -11.53 0.07 0.28
C LEU A 197 -12.28 1.03 1.21
N ASP A 198 -13.01 1.99 0.66
CA ASP A 198 -13.76 3.02 1.40
C ASP A 198 -12.91 3.68 2.51
N LEU A 199 -11.63 3.93 2.23
CA LEU A 199 -10.68 4.49 3.20
C LEU A 199 -10.82 6.01 3.34
N LEU A 200 -11.23 6.67 2.25
CA LEU A 200 -11.19 8.12 2.13
C LEU A 200 -12.44 8.62 1.41
N ARG A 201 -13.07 9.65 1.98
CA ARG A 201 -14.16 10.40 1.35
C ARG A 201 -13.91 11.89 1.42
N THR A 202 -14.26 12.60 0.36
CA THR A 202 -14.28 14.06 0.37
C THR A 202 -15.67 14.57 0.76
N ALA A 203 -15.69 15.66 1.53
CA ALA A 203 -16.91 16.33 1.95
C ALA A 203 -16.65 17.83 2.04
N THR A 204 -17.72 18.62 2.06
CA THR A 204 -17.63 20.09 2.16
C THR A 204 -18.53 20.62 3.28
N PRO A 205 -18.36 20.16 4.54
CA PRO A 205 -19.18 20.62 5.65
C PRO A 205 -19.02 22.14 5.82
N GLY A 206 -20.14 22.86 5.85
CA GLY A 206 -20.15 24.32 6.01
C GLY A 206 -19.34 25.08 4.95
N GLY A 207 -19.16 24.52 3.74
CA GLY A 207 -18.38 25.15 2.67
C GLY A 207 -16.87 24.91 2.74
N VAL A 208 -16.37 24.11 3.69
CA VAL A 208 -14.94 23.85 3.87
C VAL A 208 -14.57 22.47 3.29
N PRO A 209 -13.76 22.39 2.22
CA PRO A 209 -13.30 21.12 1.67
C PRO A 209 -12.50 20.32 2.69
N THR A 210 -12.99 19.13 3.02
CA THR A 210 -12.52 18.27 4.09
C THR A 210 -12.37 16.85 3.57
N ILE A 211 -11.30 16.18 3.99
CA ILE A 211 -11.09 14.76 3.76
C ILE A 211 -11.45 14.02 5.03
N ARG A 212 -12.34 13.04 4.93
CA ARG A 212 -12.67 12.09 5.98
C ARG A 212 -11.96 10.78 5.71
N LEU A 213 -11.23 10.31 6.71
CA LEU A 213 -10.56 9.01 6.73
C LEU A 213 -11.42 8.07 7.57
N ASN A 214 -12.05 7.10 6.92
CA ASN A 214 -12.99 6.21 7.60
C ASN A 214 -12.23 5.34 8.60
N ARG A 215 -12.76 5.20 9.83
CA ARG A 215 -12.16 4.41 10.91
C ARG A 215 -13.03 3.23 11.31
N GLY A 216 -12.38 2.21 11.84
CA GLY A 216 -13.01 1.03 12.41
C GLY A 216 -13.01 -0.15 11.45
N CYS A 217 -14.06 -0.97 11.52
CA CYS A 217 -14.22 -2.16 10.69
C CYS A 217 -14.05 -1.86 9.19
N LYS A 218 -13.35 -2.76 8.49
CA LYS A 218 -13.02 -2.65 7.07
C LYS A 218 -13.59 -3.83 6.31
N GLY A 219 -14.44 -3.54 5.33
CA GLY A 219 -14.92 -4.55 4.38
C GLY A 219 -13.73 -5.16 3.63
N GLY A 220 -13.68 -6.49 3.58
CA GLY A 220 -12.63 -7.19 2.85
C GLY A 220 -11.25 -7.26 3.51
N LEU A 221 -11.03 -6.60 4.65
CA LEU A 221 -9.78 -6.74 5.40
C LEU A 221 -9.91 -7.93 6.34
N ASP A 222 -9.36 -9.07 5.93
CA ASP A 222 -9.36 -10.30 6.71
C ASP A 222 -8.09 -10.47 7.56
N TRP A 223 -8.08 -11.52 8.38
CA TRP A 223 -6.98 -11.82 9.29
C TRP A 223 -5.69 -12.20 8.55
N ARG A 224 -5.77 -12.77 7.34
CA ARG A 224 -4.59 -13.08 6.50
C ARG A 224 -3.94 -11.81 5.97
N THR A 225 -4.76 -10.84 5.57
CA THR A 225 -4.28 -9.53 5.13
C THR A 225 -3.68 -8.74 6.28
N LEU A 226 -4.27 -8.83 7.49
CA LEU A 226 -3.62 -8.27 8.67
C LEU A 226 -2.29 -8.99 8.97
N ALA A 227 -2.22 -10.32 8.85
CA ALA A 227 -1.00 -11.09 9.06
C ALA A 227 0.13 -10.64 8.12
N PHE A 228 -0.19 -10.34 6.85
CA PHE A 228 0.75 -9.75 5.89
C PHE A 228 1.39 -8.45 6.41
N ALA A 229 0.55 -7.49 6.84
CA ALA A 229 1.02 -6.21 7.36
C ALA A 229 1.78 -6.37 8.68
N LEU A 230 1.33 -7.26 9.57
CA LEU A 230 1.99 -7.54 10.83
C LEU A 230 3.38 -8.18 10.63
N ALA A 231 3.53 -9.11 9.68
CA ALA A 231 4.81 -9.72 9.37
C ALA A 231 5.82 -8.65 8.96
N ASP A 232 5.43 -7.75 8.06
CA ASP A 232 6.27 -6.65 7.63
C ASP A 232 6.53 -5.65 8.77
N HIS A 233 5.51 -5.25 9.52
CA HIS A 233 5.62 -4.36 10.68
C HIS A 233 6.61 -4.89 11.73
N TRP A 234 6.45 -6.15 12.11
CA TRP A 234 7.29 -6.82 13.11
C TRP A 234 8.76 -6.82 12.70
N ARG A 235 9.07 -7.20 11.44
CA ARG A 235 10.45 -7.27 10.94
C ARG A 235 11.22 -5.97 11.08
N GLY A 236 10.59 -4.84 10.78
CA GLY A 236 11.29 -3.56 10.81
C GLY A 236 11.17 -2.79 12.13
N THR A 237 10.24 -3.14 13.01
CA THR A 237 10.02 -2.42 14.27
C THR A 237 10.60 -3.16 15.48
N ALA A 238 10.54 -4.48 15.50
CA ALA A 238 11.01 -5.30 16.62
C ALA A 238 11.84 -6.51 16.13
N PRO A 239 12.93 -6.30 15.37
CA PRO A 239 13.76 -7.38 14.87
C PRO A 239 14.35 -8.19 16.04
N GLY A 240 14.17 -9.52 15.99
CA GLY A 240 14.62 -10.44 17.05
C GLY A 240 13.74 -10.45 18.30
N SER A 241 12.69 -9.64 18.38
CA SER A 241 11.71 -9.68 19.47
C SER A 241 10.76 -10.87 19.29
N SER A 242 10.45 -11.56 20.39
CA SER A 242 9.41 -12.58 20.45
C SER A 242 8.00 -12.01 20.67
N ALA A 243 7.83 -10.69 20.75
CA ALA A 243 6.53 -10.06 20.95
C ALA A 243 6.37 -8.73 20.20
N LEU A 244 5.11 -8.41 19.87
CA LEU A 244 4.64 -7.07 19.47
C LEU A 244 3.54 -6.60 20.40
N THR A 245 3.67 -5.40 20.94
CA THR A 245 2.63 -4.81 21.79
C THR A 245 1.45 -4.30 20.96
N MET A 246 0.25 -4.36 21.51
CA MET A 246 -0.96 -3.76 20.90
C MET A 246 -0.74 -2.28 20.63
N ARG A 247 -0.07 -1.57 21.55
CA ARG A 247 0.32 -0.17 21.35
C ARG A 247 1.16 0.00 20.08
N SER A 248 2.16 -0.85 19.84
CA SER A 248 2.98 -0.79 18.63
C SER A 248 2.15 -1.06 17.37
N ILE A 249 1.31 -2.10 17.41
CA ILE A 249 0.44 -2.51 16.31
C ILE A 249 -0.58 -1.42 15.94
N MET A 250 -1.02 -0.61 16.90
CA MET A 250 -2.03 0.43 16.70
C MET A 250 -1.44 1.82 16.42
N LEU A 251 -0.37 2.19 17.12
CA LEU A 251 0.02 3.60 17.30
C LEU A 251 1.45 3.93 16.86
N ASP A 252 2.27 2.95 16.46
CA ASP A 252 3.56 3.29 15.87
C ASP A 252 3.36 4.12 14.59
N ARG A 253 4.34 4.96 14.29
CA ARG A 253 4.31 5.86 13.12
C ARG A 253 3.94 5.13 11.84
N VAL A 254 4.45 3.92 11.68
CA VAL A 254 4.11 2.99 10.61
C VAL A 254 3.55 1.76 11.29
N SER A 255 2.23 1.67 11.39
CA SER A 255 1.54 0.59 12.11
C SER A 255 0.30 0.13 11.34
N PRO A 256 -0.07 -1.16 11.41
CA PRO A 256 -1.31 -1.67 10.80
C PRO A 256 -2.55 -0.88 11.22
N GLY A 257 -2.68 -0.50 12.50
CA GLY A 257 -3.80 0.30 12.98
C GLY A 257 -3.89 1.68 12.31
N SER A 258 -2.75 2.35 12.10
CA SER A 258 -2.71 3.65 11.44
C SER A 258 -2.93 3.58 9.93
N VAL A 259 -2.28 2.64 9.25
CA VAL A 259 -2.39 2.46 7.79
C VAL A 259 -3.81 2.06 7.40
N TYR A 260 -4.35 1.03 8.06
CA TYR A 260 -5.70 0.53 7.76
C TYR A 260 -6.82 1.29 8.46
N ARG A 261 -6.50 2.26 9.33
CA ARG A 261 -7.47 3.04 10.10
C ARG A 261 -8.40 2.17 10.95
N LEU A 262 -7.85 1.13 11.56
CA LEU A 262 -8.61 0.20 12.42
C LEU A 262 -8.83 0.81 13.80
N ASP A 263 -9.96 0.45 14.44
CA ASP A 263 -10.14 0.63 15.87
C ASP A 263 -9.58 -0.58 16.63
N GLU A 264 -9.40 -0.41 17.94
CA GLU A 264 -8.77 -1.43 18.79
C GLU A 264 -9.61 -2.71 18.88
N ALA A 265 -10.94 -2.60 18.88
CA ALA A 265 -11.84 -3.75 18.94
C ALA A 265 -11.71 -4.61 17.66
N THR A 266 -11.67 -3.98 16.49
CA THR A 266 -11.47 -4.65 15.20
C THR A 266 -10.09 -5.28 15.13
N MET A 267 -9.05 -4.57 15.56
CA MET A 267 -7.68 -5.11 15.62
C MET A 267 -7.61 -6.35 16.52
N HIS A 268 -8.19 -6.27 17.72
CA HIS A 268 -8.23 -7.39 18.66
C HIS A 268 -8.90 -8.62 18.03
N GLY A 269 -10.09 -8.46 17.45
CA GLY A 269 -10.81 -9.57 16.82
C GLY A 269 -10.03 -10.21 15.67
N LEU A 270 -9.30 -9.43 14.87
CA LEU A 270 -8.45 -9.97 13.80
C LEU A 270 -7.22 -10.70 14.36
N LEU A 271 -6.60 -10.19 15.43
CA LEU A 271 -5.48 -10.85 16.09
C LEU A 271 -5.89 -12.16 16.76
N GLU A 272 -7.08 -12.24 17.35
CA GLU A 272 -7.65 -13.49 17.86
C GLU A 272 -7.78 -14.51 16.74
N ARG A 273 -8.33 -14.11 15.58
CA ARG A 273 -8.42 -14.99 14.40
C ARG A 273 -7.06 -15.47 13.91
N ILE A 274 -6.03 -14.63 13.94
CA ILE A 274 -4.65 -15.05 13.61
C ILE A 274 -4.18 -16.13 14.58
N CYS A 275 -4.40 -15.95 15.88
CA CYS A 275 -4.00 -16.92 16.90
C CYS A 275 -4.79 -18.24 16.78
N ASP A 276 -6.06 -18.20 16.41
CA ASP A 276 -6.86 -19.41 16.17
C ASP A 276 -6.30 -20.29 15.03
N HIS A 277 -5.54 -19.69 14.10
CA HIS A 277 -4.94 -20.37 12.95
C HIS A 277 -3.45 -20.69 13.14
N SER A 278 -2.90 -20.48 14.34
CA SER A 278 -1.49 -20.75 14.63
C SER A 278 -1.28 -21.24 16.06
N ASP A 279 -0.60 -22.37 16.21
CA ASP A 279 -0.12 -22.86 17.51
C ASP A 279 1.13 -22.09 18.00
N ARG A 280 1.70 -21.21 17.17
CA ARG A 280 2.95 -20.49 17.47
C ARG A 280 2.71 -19.07 17.97
N LEU A 281 1.54 -18.50 17.68
CA LEU A 281 1.16 -17.14 18.02
C LEU A 281 0.10 -17.15 19.12
N ALA A 282 0.21 -16.23 20.08
CA ALA A 282 -0.79 -16.07 21.12
C ALA A 282 -0.93 -14.62 21.53
N LEU A 283 -2.12 -14.23 21.94
CA LEU A 283 -2.35 -12.98 22.66
C LEU A 283 -2.11 -13.19 24.15
N ARG A 284 -1.31 -12.32 24.77
CA ARG A 284 -1.01 -12.35 26.21
C ARG A 284 -1.11 -10.96 26.78
N GLY A 285 -1.53 -10.87 28.04
CA GLY A 285 -1.40 -9.63 28.81
C GLY A 285 0.08 -9.31 29.05
N ASP A 286 0.44 -8.04 28.94
CA ASP A 286 1.81 -7.54 29.20
C ASP A 286 2.16 -7.42 30.69
N GLY A 287 1.20 -7.71 31.58
CA GLY A 287 1.35 -7.61 33.04
C GLY A 287 1.12 -6.22 33.64
N ILE A 288 0.94 -5.18 32.81
CA ILE A 288 0.62 -3.81 33.22
C ILE A 288 -0.72 -3.30 32.65
N GLY A 289 -1.50 -4.19 32.04
CA GLY A 289 -2.86 -3.94 31.57
C GLY A 289 -3.00 -3.77 30.06
N GLY A 290 -1.91 -3.93 29.29
CA GLY A 290 -1.93 -4.01 27.84
C GLY A 290 -1.89 -5.45 27.33
N LEU A 291 -1.92 -5.59 26.00
CA LEU A 291 -1.93 -6.87 25.29
C LEU A 291 -0.75 -6.92 24.32
N GLU A 292 -0.17 -8.09 24.14
CA GLU A 292 0.89 -8.36 23.17
C GLU A 292 0.58 -9.60 22.34
N LEU A 293 0.90 -9.54 21.05
CA LEU A 293 1.02 -10.71 20.20
C LEU A 293 2.41 -11.32 20.40
N VAL A 294 2.47 -12.53 20.95
CA VAL A 294 3.73 -13.22 21.24
C VAL A 294 3.94 -14.40 20.31
N SER A 295 5.20 -14.68 19.98
CA SER A 295 5.64 -15.87 19.25
C SER A 295 6.42 -16.79 20.18
N THR A 296 6.06 -18.07 20.19
CA THR A 296 6.66 -19.09 21.07
C THR A 296 8.07 -19.52 20.67
N LYS A 297 8.50 -19.28 19.43
CA LYS A 297 9.81 -19.73 18.89
C LYS A 297 10.69 -18.61 18.33
N ALA A 298 10.38 -17.34 18.62
CA ALA A 298 11.04 -16.17 18.01
C ALA A 298 11.01 -16.15 16.46
N GLU A 299 10.03 -16.85 15.87
CA GLU A 299 9.75 -16.92 14.42
C GLU A 299 8.40 -16.24 14.10
N GLY A 300 8.06 -15.18 14.86
CA GLY A 300 6.77 -14.49 14.75
C GLY A 300 6.50 -13.96 13.34
N PRO A 301 7.43 -13.20 12.74
CA PRO A 301 7.24 -12.69 11.38
C PRO A 301 7.16 -13.78 10.30
N GLU A 302 7.91 -14.88 10.43
CA GLU A 302 7.88 -16.00 9.50
C GLU A 302 6.53 -16.72 9.55
N GLU A 303 5.99 -16.95 10.74
CA GLU A 303 4.68 -17.56 10.90
C GLU A 303 3.57 -16.66 10.34
N LEU A 304 3.63 -15.34 10.60
CA LEU A 304 2.68 -14.39 10.01
C LEU A 304 2.77 -14.35 8.48
N GLU A 305 3.97 -14.45 7.90
CA GLU A 305 4.13 -14.57 6.44
C GLU A 305 3.50 -15.86 5.89
N ARG A 306 3.67 -16.99 6.60
CA ARG A 306 3.04 -18.26 6.23
C ARG A 306 1.52 -18.22 6.31
N LEU A 307 0.97 -17.43 7.23
CA LEU A 307 -0.47 -17.23 7.37
C LEU A 307 -1.05 -16.30 6.30
N ALA A 308 -0.25 -15.32 5.87
CA ALA A 308 -0.64 -14.33 4.88
C ALA A 308 -0.85 -14.92 3.47
N TRP A 309 -0.10 -15.96 3.10
CA TRP A 309 -0.13 -16.60 1.77
C TRP A 309 -0.60 -18.05 1.89
#